data_AF-A0A661L846-F1
#
_entry.id   AF-A0A661L846-F1
#
_cell.length_a   1.000
_cell.length_b   1.000
_cell.length_c   1.000
_cell.angle_alpha   90.00
_cell.angle_beta   90.00
_cell.angle_gamma   90.00
#
_symmetry.space_group_name_H-M   'P 1'
#
loop_
_entity.id
_entity.type
_entity.pdbx_description
1 polymer ?
#
loop_
_entity_poly.entity_id
_entity_poly.type
_entity_poly.pdbx_seq_one_letter_code
_entity_poly.pdbx_strand_id
1 'polypeptide(L)'
;ALIREVFEEVGIEIAVKGLVGVFDRIVRDYQGRVRYHYVILDYWAEHIRGTARAGSDAQEVRWVSLDELQALHVGAETVAVIERTWTMRAHNVVEAPLDPVISQG
;
A
#
# COMPACT_ATOMS: atom_id res chain seq x y z
N ALA A 1 -12.87 -6.07 -1.82
CA ALA A 1 -12.71 -4.61 -1.78
C ALA A 1 -11.60 -4.17 -2.73
N LEU A 2 -10.33 -4.47 -2.44
CA LEU A 2 -9.14 -4.00 -3.19
C LEU A 2 -9.29 -3.83 -4.70
N ILE A 3 -9.64 -4.88 -5.45
CA ILE A 3 -9.76 -4.81 -6.93
C ILE A 3 -10.79 -3.77 -7.37
N ARG A 4 -11.92 -3.67 -6.65
CA ARG A 4 -12.97 -2.69 -6.94
C ARG A 4 -12.48 -1.27 -6.66
N GLU A 5 -11.86 -1.03 -5.50
CA GLU A 5 -11.37 0.30 -5.11
C GLU A 5 -10.32 0.81 -6.11
N VAL A 6 -9.33 -0.01 -6.46
CA VAL A 6 -8.30 0.37 -7.44
C VAL A 6 -8.90 0.74 -8.80
N PHE A 7 -9.98 0.06 -9.22
CA PHE A 7 -10.67 0.43 -10.45
C PHE A 7 -11.42 1.76 -10.31
N GLU A 8 -12.11 1.99 -9.20
CA GLU A 8 -12.89 3.22 -8.97
C GLU A 8 -12.00 4.47 -8.77
N GLU A 9 -10.88 4.32 -8.05
CA GLU A 9 -9.97 5.42 -7.69
C GLU A 9 -8.86 5.65 -8.74
N VAL A 10 -8.45 4.62 -9.48
CA VAL A 10 -7.29 4.70 -10.41
C VAL A 10 -7.64 4.35 -11.85
N GLY A 11 -8.81 3.73 -12.11
CA GLY A 11 -9.26 3.40 -13.47
C GLY A 11 -8.53 2.23 -14.12
N ILE A 12 -7.85 1.37 -13.34
CA ILE A 12 -7.10 0.22 -13.84
C ILE A 12 -7.62 -1.09 -13.27
N GLU A 13 -7.49 -2.15 -14.07
CA GLU A 13 -7.73 -3.53 -13.60
C GLU A 13 -6.40 -4.17 -13.19
N ILE A 14 -6.44 -4.86 -12.06
CA ILE A 14 -5.27 -5.51 -11.46
C ILE A 14 -5.53 -6.99 -11.16
N ALA A 15 -4.47 -7.80 -11.17
CA ALA A 15 -4.46 -9.13 -10.61
C ALA A 15 -3.64 -9.12 -9.31
N VAL A 16 -4.30 -9.38 -8.18
CA VAL A 16 -3.63 -9.46 -6.87
C VAL A 16 -2.74 -10.70 -6.84
N LYS A 17 -1.48 -10.53 -6.45
CA LYS A 17 -0.48 -11.59 -6.48
C LYS A 17 -0.05 -12.05 -5.09
N GLY A 18 -0.16 -11.19 -4.08
CA GLY A 18 0.11 -11.59 -2.69
C GLY A 18 -0.04 -10.47 -1.67
N LEU A 19 -0.15 -10.88 -0.40
CA LEU A 19 -0.11 -10.01 0.76
C LEU A 19 1.36 -9.72 1.12
N VAL A 20 1.70 -8.44 1.32
CA VAL A 20 3.05 -7.95 1.63
C VAL A 20 3.21 -7.69 3.12
N GLY A 21 2.18 -7.12 3.76
CA GLY A 21 2.22 -6.72 5.16
C GLY A 21 0.84 -6.53 5.77
N VAL A 22 0.79 -6.66 7.10
CA VAL A 22 -0.38 -6.38 7.92
C VAL A 22 0.04 -5.40 9.00
N PHE A 23 -0.64 -4.28 9.13
CA PHE A 23 -0.27 -3.20 10.03
C PHE A 23 -1.42 -2.82 10.94
N ASP A 24 -1.10 -2.58 12.21
CA ASP A 24 -2.05 -2.08 13.20
C ASP A 24 -1.86 -0.57 13.40
N ARG A 25 -2.87 0.20 13.03
CA ARG A 25 -2.91 1.65 13.25
C ARG A 25 -3.88 1.98 14.37
N ILE A 26 -3.33 2.28 15.55
CA ILE A 26 -4.11 2.67 16.74
C ILE A 26 -4.04 4.19 16.89
N VAL A 27 -5.16 4.86 16.68
CA VAL A 27 -5.31 6.31 16.90
C VAL A 27 -5.92 6.53 18.28
N ARG A 28 -5.23 7.30 19.13
CA ARG A 28 -5.70 7.62 20.48
C ARG A 28 -6.29 9.03 20.57
N ASP A 29 -7.22 9.24 21.49
CA ASP A 29 -7.75 10.55 21.83
C ASP A 29 -6.79 11.32 22.77
N TYR A 30 -7.15 12.58 23.09
CA TYR A 30 -6.37 13.43 24.00
C TYR A 30 -6.28 12.89 25.45
N GLN A 31 -7.09 11.89 25.80
CA GLN A 31 -7.07 11.20 27.10
C GLN A 31 -6.32 9.86 27.03
N GLY A 32 -5.66 9.55 25.90
CA GLY A 32 -4.91 8.32 25.68
C GLY A 32 -5.76 7.09 25.40
N ARG A 33 -7.10 7.22 25.29
CA ARG A 33 -7.99 6.11 24.97
C ARG A 33 -7.97 5.83 23.47
N VAL A 34 -8.15 4.57 23.10
CA VAL A 34 -8.27 4.19 21.68
C VAL A 34 -9.52 4.86 21.11
N ARG A 35 -9.32 5.74 20.12
CA ARG A 35 -10.39 6.37 19.35
C ARG A 35 -10.71 5.53 18.11
N TYR A 36 -9.68 5.07 17.42
CA TYR A 36 -9.80 4.19 16.26
C TYR A 36 -8.70 3.14 16.27
N HIS A 37 -9.04 1.94 15.80
CA HIS A 37 -8.07 0.88 15.53
C HIS A 37 -8.35 0.34 14.13
N TYR A 38 -7.39 0.53 13.24
CA TYR A 38 -7.45 0.05 11.87
C TYR A 38 -6.42 -1.07 11.68
N VAL A 39 -6.81 -2.07 10.91
CA VAL A 39 -5.89 -3.08 10.37
C VAL A 39 -5.73 -2.79 8.88
N ILE A 40 -4.52 -2.50 8.45
CA ILE A 40 -4.18 -2.18 7.06
C ILE A 40 -3.47 -3.38 6.45
N LEU A 41 -3.95 -3.85 5.30
CA LEU A 41 -3.38 -4.97 4.58
C LEU A 41 -2.82 -4.47 3.24
N ASP A 42 -1.50 -4.54 3.09
CA ASP A 42 -0.85 -4.16 1.85
C ASP A 42 -0.67 -5.36 0.94
N TYR A 43 -1.14 -5.23 -0.30
CA TYR A 43 -1.03 -6.25 -1.34
C TYR A 43 -0.20 -5.75 -2.50
N TRP A 44 0.48 -6.67 -3.16
CA TRP A 44 1.07 -6.39 -4.47
C TRP A 44 0.24 -7.02 -5.57
N ALA A 45 0.20 -6.34 -6.71
CA ALA A 45 -0.62 -6.72 -7.83
C ALA A 45 0.07 -6.39 -9.16
N GLU A 46 -0.35 -7.06 -10.22
CA GLU A 46 0.06 -6.75 -11.59
C GLU A 46 -1.03 -5.95 -12.28
N HIS A 47 -0.62 -4.92 -13.03
CA HIS A 47 -1.50 -4.22 -13.95
C HIS A 47 -1.92 -5.16 -15.09
N ILE A 48 -3.22 -5.27 -15.34
CA ILE A 48 -3.77 -6.10 -16.42
C ILE A 48 -4.15 -5.23 -17.62
N ARG A 49 -4.92 -4.16 -17.39
CA ARG A 49 -5.39 -3.24 -18.43
C ARG A 49 -5.96 -1.95 -17.84
N GLY A 50 -6.34 -1.03 -18.72
CA GLY A 50 -6.84 0.30 -18.36
C GLY A 50 -5.73 1.34 -18.38
N THR A 51 -6.12 2.60 -18.23
CA THR A 51 -5.21 3.75 -18.20
C THR A 51 -5.37 4.44 -16.86
N ALA A 52 -4.26 4.61 -16.15
CA ALA A 52 -4.25 5.27 -14.85
C ALA A 52 -4.82 6.68 -14.97
N ARG A 53 -5.83 6.98 -14.15
CA ARG A 53 -6.45 8.30 -14.02
C ARG A 53 -6.74 8.55 -12.55
N ALA A 54 -6.47 9.76 -12.08
CA ALA A 54 -6.75 10.12 -10.70
C ALA A 54 -8.28 10.13 -10.48
N GLY A 55 -8.74 9.42 -9.47
CA GLY A 55 -10.10 9.47 -8.96
C GLY A 55 -10.38 10.79 -8.24
N SER A 56 -11.59 10.93 -7.69
CA SER A 56 -11.99 12.15 -6.98
C SER A 56 -11.21 12.42 -5.69
N ASP A 57 -10.55 11.41 -5.17
CA ASP A 57 -9.80 11.36 -3.92
C ASP A 57 -8.28 11.52 -4.10
N ALA A 58 -7.81 11.58 -5.35
CA ALA A 58 -6.40 11.78 -5.69
C ALA A 58 -6.19 13.02 -6.56
N GLN A 59 -5.09 13.75 -6.31
CA GLN A 59 -4.72 14.92 -7.14
C GLN A 59 -4.00 14.52 -8.43
N GLU A 60 -3.25 13.43 -8.40
CA GLU A 60 -2.43 12.94 -9.50
C GLU A 60 -2.30 11.42 -9.41
N VAL A 61 -2.18 10.77 -10.56
CA VAL A 61 -1.68 9.40 -10.63
C VAL A 61 -0.66 9.28 -11.75
N ARG A 62 0.42 8.55 -11.47
CA ARG A 62 1.49 8.28 -12.42
C ARG A 62 2.19 6.97 -12.09
N TRP A 63 2.72 6.34 -13.13
CA TRP A 63 3.67 5.25 -12.97
C TRP A 63 5.04 5.85 -12.66
N VAL A 64 5.72 5.31 -11.66
CA VAL A 64 7.09 5.70 -11.28
C VAL A 64 7.97 4.48 -11.18
N SER A 65 9.22 4.66 -11.55
CA SER A 65 10.30 3.72 -11.29
C SER A 65 10.71 3.73 -9.82
N LEU A 66 11.42 2.69 -9.39
CA LEU A 66 11.92 2.60 -8.02
C LEU A 66 12.93 3.73 -7.70
N ASP A 67 13.74 4.12 -8.68
CA ASP A 67 14.73 5.20 -8.51
C ASP A 67 14.07 6.57 -8.31
N GLU A 68 12.91 6.80 -8.93
CA GLU A 68 12.13 8.04 -8.76
C GLU A 68 11.46 8.14 -7.38
N LEU A 69 11.33 7.04 -6.64
CA LEU A 69 10.65 7.00 -5.34
C LEU A 69 11.32 7.91 -4.31
N GLN A 70 12.66 8.01 -4.35
CA GLN A 70 13.43 8.85 -3.42
C GLN A 70 13.07 10.34 -3.56
N ALA A 71 12.68 10.79 -4.75
CA ALA A 71 12.30 12.17 -5.00
C ALA A 71 10.86 12.49 -4.55
N LEU A 72 10.03 11.47 -4.31
CA LEU A 72 8.60 11.61 -4.03
C LEU A 72 8.25 11.89 -2.55
N HIS A 73 9.24 12.02 -1.66
CA HIS A 73 9.04 12.26 -0.22
C HIS A 73 8.02 11.28 0.41
N VAL A 74 8.05 10.03 -0.03
CA VAL A 74 7.16 8.98 0.46
C VAL A 74 7.54 8.61 1.89
N GLY A 75 6.56 8.34 2.74
CA GLY A 75 6.78 7.91 4.12
C GLY A 75 7.61 6.62 4.21
N ALA A 76 8.45 6.50 5.25
CA ALA A 76 9.38 5.39 5.42
C ALA A 76 8.70 4.00 5.45
N GLU A 77 7.50 3.90 6.05
CA GLU A 77 6.72 2.66 6.07
C GLU A 77 6.33 2.20 4.65
N THR A 78 5.84 3.13 3.82
CA THR A 78 5.48 2.84 2.43
C THR A 78 6.70 2.46 1.59
N VAL A 79 7.85 3.13 1.78
CA VAL A 79 9.11 2.75 1.11
C VAL A 79 9.50 1.31 1.45
N ALA A 80 9.45 0.93 2.73
CA ALA A 80 9.76 -0.43 3.17
C ALA A 80 8.85 -1.48 2.53
N VAL A 81 7.55 -1.20 2.40
CA VAL A 81 6.58 -2.08 1.72
C VAL A 81 6.90 -2.24 0.23
N ILE A 82 7.27 -1.16 -0.46
CA ILE A 82 7.63 -1.17 -1.88
C ILE A 82 8.92 -2.00 -2.10
N GLU A 83 9.97 -1.77 -1.32
CA GLU A 83 11.24 -2.51 -1.40
C GLU A 83 11.04 -4.00 -1.13
N ARG A 84 10.24 -4.34 -0.13
CA ARG A 84 9.89 -5.74 0.16
C ARG A 84 9.16 -6.39 -1.00
N THR A 85 8.15 -5.72 -1.53
CA THR A 85 7.38 -6.19 -2.69
C THR A 85 8.31 -6.49 -3.86
N TRP A 86 9.31 -5.63 -4.10
CA TRP A 86 10.30 -5.82 -5.16
C TRP A 86 11.09 -7.13 -4.99
N THR A 87 11.52 -7.41 -3.75
CA THR A 87 12.21 -8.67 -3.40
C THR A 87 11.30 -9.89 -3.58
N MET A 88 10.05 -9.83 -3.09
CA MET A 88 9.09 -10.94 -3.20
C MET A 88 8.77 -11.28 -4.66
N ARG A 89 8.57 -10.24 -5.50
CA ARG A 89 8.32 -10.41 -6.93
C ARG A 89 9.47 -11.12 -7.65
N ALA A 90 10.72 -10.82 -7.30
CA ALA A 90 11.90 -11.42 -7.91
C ALA A 90 12.04 -12.92 -7.59
N HIS A 91 11.44 -13.39 -6.49
CA HIS A 91 11.63 -14.76 -6.00
C HIS A 91 10.41 -15.67 -6.08
N ASN A 92 9.21 -15.16 -6.47
CA ASN A 92 7.96 -15.92 -6.40
C ASN A 92 7.73 -16.55 -5.00
N VAL A 93 8.26 -15.90 -3.96
CA VAL A 93 8.23 -16.34 -2.56
C VAL A 93 7.13 -15.57 -1.83
N VAL A 94 6.28 -16.30 -1.13
CA VAL A 94 5.39 -15.75 -0.11
C VAL A 94 6.21 -15.64 1.16
N GLU A 95 6.76 -14.47 1.45
CA GLU A 95 7.33 -14.20 2.76
C GLU A 95 6.23 -13.95 3.79
N ALA A 96 6.50 -14.29 5.06
CA ALA A 96 5.58 -14.00 6.16
C ALA A 96 5.29 -12.48 6.23
N PRO A 97 4.05 -12.04 6.46
CA PRO A 97 3.73 -10.60 6.58
C PRO A 97 4.65 -9.91 7.58
N LEU A 98 4.92 -8.62 7.39
CA LEU A 98 5.64 -7.86 8.41
C LEU A 98 4.85 -7.99 9.71
N ASP A 99 5.57 -8.24 10.81
CA ASP A 99 4.94 -8.17 12.12
C ASP A 99 4.24 -6.80 12.23
N PRO A 100 3.03 -6.74 12.80
CA PRO A 100 2.30 -5.51 12.87
C PRO A 100 3.14 -4.46 13.58
N VAL A 101 3.61 -3.48 12.80
CA VAL A 101 4.24 -2.29 13.34
C VAL A 101 3.13 -1.48 13.96
N ILE A 102 3.07 -1.46 15.30
CA ILE A 102 2.16 -0.58 16.02
C ILE A 102 2.69 0.84 15.83
N SER A 103 2.18 1.52 14.80
CA SER A 103 2.48 2.93 14.58
C SER A 103 1.77 3.73 15.68
N GLN A 104 2.49 4.04 16.76
CA GLN A 104 2.05 4.97 17.81
C GLN A 104 2.07 6.36 17.18
N GLY A 105 0.90 6.83 16.74
CA GLY A 105 0.69 8.20 16.29
C GLY A 105 0.57 9.15 17.47
#